data_AF-A0A6P1AKE5-F1
#
_entry.id   AF-A0A6P1AKE5-F1
#
_cell.length_a   1.000
_cell.length_b   1.000
_cell.length_c   1.000
_cell.angle_alpha   90.00
_cell.angle_beta   90.00
_cell.angle_gamma   90.00
#
_symmetry.space_group_name_H-M   'P 1'
#
loop_
_entity.id
_entity.type
_entity.pdbx_description
1 polymer ?
#
loop_
_entity_poly.entity_id
_entity_poly.type
_entity_poly.pdbx_seq_one_letter_code
_entity_poly.pdbx_strand_id
1 'polypeptide(L)'
;MLVLEYKVKPKPQQVAAIEEAIRTSQFVRNKVLRFWMDNRGVGKAELFRYNTALRNEFEFVKDLNSHACQTAVERTLRAITRFYENCKQQKPGKKGYPKFKKHSRSVEYKVSGWKL
;
A
#
# COMPACT_ATOMS: atom_id res chain seq x y z
N MET A 1 5.44 -19.26 -13.13
CA MET A 1 6.07 -17.95 -12.85
C MET A 1 7.42 -18.23 -12.21
N LEU A 2 8.51 -17.92 -12.91
CA LEU A 2 9.86 -18.04 -12.34
C LEU A 2 10.09 -16.83 -11.43
N VAL A 3 10.41 -17.08 -10.16
CA VAL A 3 10.74 -16.03 -9.19
C VAL A 3 12.24 -16.04 -8.99
N LEU A 4 12.90 -14.93 -9.30
CA LEU A 4 14.31 -14.73 -9.01
C LEU A 4 14.45 -13.92 -7.73
N GLU A 5 15.15 -14.47 -6.75
CA GLU A 5 15.41 -13.81 -5.47
C GLU A 5 16.90 -13.52 -5.32
N TYR A 6 17.24 -12.27 -4.97
CA TYR A 6 18.62 -11.84 -4.76
C TYR A 6 18.73 -11.02 -3.48
N LYS A 7 19.81 -11.24 -2.73
CA LYS A 7 20.19 -10.39 -1.60
C LYS A 7 21.13 -9.30 -2.09
N VAL A 8 20.74 -8.05 -1.93
CA VAL A 8 21.57 -6.89 -2.26
C VAL A 8 22.37 -6.43 -1.04
N LYS A 9 23.59 -5.91 -1.27
CA LYS A 9 24.40 -5.20 -0.28
C LYS A 9 24.39 -3.69 -0.62
N PRO A 10 23.34 -2.95 -0.22
CA PRO A 10 23.17 -1.56 -0.61
C PRO A 10 24.17 -0.63 0.08
N LYS A 11 24.50 0.48 -0.56
CA LYS A 11 25.22 1.59 0.08
C LYS A 11 24.31 2.26 1.14
N PRO A 12 24.85 2.97 2.13
CA PRO A 12 24.04 3.66 3.15
C PRO A 12 22.95 4.58 2.58
N GLN A 13 23.26 5.32 1.51
CA GLN A 13 22.30 6.18 0.81
C GLN A 13 21.13 5.39 0.21
N GLN A 14 21.42 4.21 -0.36
CA GLN A 14 20.42 3.31 -0.93
C GLN A 14 19.53 2.71 0.17
N VAL A 15 20.09 2.39 1.34
CA VAL A 15 19.31 1.95 2.51
C VAL A 15 18.33 3.04 2.93
N ALA A 16 18.79 4.28 3.09
CA ALA A 16 17.95 5.40 3.48
C ALA A 16 16.79 5.62 2.49
N ALA A 17 17.07 5.55 1.20
CA ALA A 17 16.06 5.67 0.16
C ALA A 17 15.04 4.51 0.22
N ILE A 18 15.49 3.26 0.45
CA ILE A 18 14.59 2.10 0.59
C ILE A 18 13.66 2.31 1.80
N GLU A 19 14.20 2.75 2.92
CA GLU A 19 13.41 3.03 4.13
C GLU A 19 12.39 4.14 3.89
N GLU A 20 12.77 5.19 3.16
CA GLU A 20 11.85 6.24 2.72
C GLU A 20 10.73 5.67 1.84
N ALA A 21 11.04 4.90 0.81
CA ALA A 21 10.04 4.28 -0.07
C ALA A 21 9.07 3.38 0.71
N ILE A 22 9.56 2.61 1.68
CA ILE A 22 8.74 1.76 2.56
C ILE A 22 7.81 2.62 3.44
N ARG A 23 8.33 3.70 4.03
CA ARG A 23 7.55 4.63 4.87
C ARG A 23 6.48 5.35 4.04
N THR A 24 6.81 5.81 2.84
CA THR A 24 5.86 6.45 1.92
C THR A 24 4.77 5.48 1.48
N SER A 25 5.12 4.24 1.12
CA SER A 25 4.13 3.21 0.79
C SER A 25 3.19 2.91 1.97
N GLN A 26 3.74 2.86 3.20
CA GLN A 26 2.97 2.70 4.43
C GLN A 26 2.01 3.88 4.67
N PHE A 27 2.48 5.11 4.43
CA PHE A 27 1.67 6.33 4.52
C PHE A 27 0.48 6.27 3.56
N VAL A 28 0.73 6.01 2.27
CA VAL A 28 -0.33 5.88 1.25
C VAL A 28 -1.36 4.84 1.66
N ARG A 29 -0.92 3.64 2.04
CA ARG A 29 -1.82 2.57 2.50
C ARG A 29 -2.70 3.03 3.66
N ASN A 30 -2.12 3.67 4.67
CA ASN A 30 -2.88 4.10 5.85
C ASN A 30 -3.84 5.25 5.54
N LYS A 31 -3.46 6.21 4.70
CA LYS A 31 -4.35 7.31 4.26
C LYS A 31 -5.50 6.78 3.43
N VAL A 32 -5.25 5.87 2.49
CA VAL A 32 -6.29 5.20 1.70
C VAL A 32 -7.24 4.40 2.59
N LEU A 33 -6.70 3.68 3.59
CA LEU A 33 -7.54 2.98 4.57
C LEU A 33 -8.41 3.98 5.36
N ARG A 34 -7.83 5.09 5.81
CA ARG A 34 -8.56 6.11 6.55
C ARG A 34 -9.69 6.71 5.72
N PHE A 35 -9.40 7.05 4.47
CA PHE A 35 -10.41 7.54 3.52
C PHE A 35 -11.57 6.56 3.35
N TRP A 36 -11.29 5.26 3.22
CA TRP A 36 -12.35 4.24 3.19
C TRP A 36 -13.16 4.17 4.50
N MET A 37 -12.51 4.31 5.66
CA MET A 37 -13.20 4.28 6.95
C MET A 37 -14.15 5.48 7.12
N ASP A 38 -13.75 6.66 6.66
CA ASP A 38 -14.50 7.90 6.81
C ASP A 38 -15.66 8.03 5.81
N ASN A 39 -15.62 7.29 4.69
CA ASN A 39 -16.57 7.43 3.59
C ASN A 39 -17.29 6.10 3.32
N ARG A 40 -18.62 6.08 3.51
CA ARG A 40 -19.45 4.90 3.24
C ARG A 40 -19.62 4.69 1.73
N GLY A 41 -19.63 3.43 1.29
CA GLY A 41 -19.88 3.07 -0.11
C GLY A 41 -18.68 3.25 -1.05
N VAL A 42 -17.51 3.62 -0.53
CA VAL A 42 -16.29 3.78 -1.35
C VAL A 42 -15.87 2.45 -1.98
N GLY A 43 -15.90 2.41 -3.30
CA GLY A 43 -15.46 1.30 -4.12
C GLY A 43 -13.99 1.36 -4.52
N LYS A 44 -13.57 0.38 -5.32
CA LYS A 44 -12.19 0.28 -5.84
C LYS A 44 -11.77 1.55 -6.58
N ALA A 45 -12.62 2.06 -7.47
CA ALA A 45 -12.27 3.18 -8.35
C ALA A 45 -11.94 4.45 -7.55
N GLU A 46 -12.71 4.70 -6.50
CA GLU A 46 -12.59 5.84 -5.61
C GLU A 46 -11.30 5.78 -4.80
N LEU A 47 -10.89 4.59 -4.32
CA LEU A 47 -9.60 4.44 -3.65
C LEU A 47 -8.41 4.77 -4.56
N PHE A 48 -8.47 4.36 -5.83
CA PHE A 48 -7.43 4.71 -6.81
C PHE A 48 -7.44 6.19 -7.17
N ARG A 49 -8.62 6.80 -7.32
CA ARG A 49 -8.74 8.26 -7.52
C ARG A 49 -8.18 9.03 -6.33
N TYR A 50 -8.46 8.59 -5.11
CA TYR A 50 -7.91 9.21 -3.90
C TYR A 50 -6.39 9.09 -3.84
N ASN A 51 -5.81 7.96 -4.29
CA ASN A 51 -4.36 7.83 -4.41
C ASN A 51 -3.75 8.84 -5.42
N THR A 52 -4.42 9.12 -6.53
CA THR A 52 -3.99 10.18 -7.44
C THR A 52 -4.04 11.55 -6.76
N ALA A 53 -5.08 11.85 -5.99
CA ALA A 53 -5.14 13.09 -5.21
C ALA A 53 -4.01 13.18 -4.17
N LEU A 54 -3.70 12.09 -3.45
CA LEU A 54 -2.58 12.05 -2.50
C LEU A 54 -1.23 12.33 -3.17
N ARG A 55 -1.02 11.82 -4.39
CA ARG A 55 0.21 12.11 -5.16
C ARG A 55 0.30 13.57 -5.56
N ASN A 56 -0.82 14.25 -5.77
CA ASN A 56 -0.82 15.68 -6.09
C ASN A 56 -0.67 16.55 -4.83
N GLU A 57 -1.12 16.06 -3.67
CA GLU A 57 -1.05 16.77 -2.40
C GLU A 57 0.34 16.69 -1.74
N PHE A 58 1.02 15.55 -1.88
CA PHE A 58 2.28 15.27 -1.18
C PHE A 58 3.41 14.97 -2.16
N GLU A 59 4.41 15.85 -2.26
CA GLU A 59 5.54 15.68 -3.19
C GLU A 59 6.29 14.37 -2.93
N PHE A 60 6.54 14.00 -1.67
CA PHE A 60 7.20 12.73 -1.34
C PHE A 60 6.41 11.48 -1.79
N VAL A 61 5.09 11.58 -1.94
CA VAL A 61 4.23 10.51 -2.49
C VAL A 61 4.28 10.50 -4.02
N LYS A 62 4.46 11.66 -4.64
CA LYS A 62 4.66 11.81 -6.08
C LYS A 62 6.02 11.26 -6.51
N ASP A 63 7.05 11.52 -5.72
CA ASP A 63 8.42 11.02 -5.93
C ASP A 63 8.50 9.50 -5.84
N LEU A 64 7.63 8.89 -5.01
CA LEU A 64 7.44 7.45 -5.06
C LEU A 64 6.84 7.04 -6.40
N ASN A 65 7.35 5.95 -6.98
CA ASN A 65 6.84 5.40 -8.23
C ASN A 65 5.31 5.13 -8.17
N SER A 66 4.60 5.45 -9.25
CA SER A 66 3.14 5.29 -9.35
C SER A 66 2.66 3.86 -9.10
N HIS A 67 3.41 2.85 -9.56
CA HIS A 67 3.08 1.45 -9.33
C HIS A 67 3.21 1.06 -7.86
N ALA A 68 4.18 1.61 -7.12
CA ALA A 68 4.29 1.36 -5.68
C ALA A 68 3.11 1.94 -4.89
N CYS A 69 2.64 3.12 -5.29
CA CYS A 69 1.43 3.72 -4.72
C CYS A 69 0.19 2.88 -5.04
N GLN A 70 0.04 2.42 -6.29
CA GLN A 70 -1.05 1.51 -6.68
C GLN A 70 -1.04 0.20 -5.88
N THR A 71 0.13 -0.41 -5.70
CA THR A 71 0.26 -1.61 -4.88
C THR A 71 -0.14 -1.38 -3.42
N ALA A 72 0.13 -0.19 -2.86
CA ALA A 72 -0.34 0.18 -1.52
C ALA A 72 -1.88 0.27 -1.44
N VAL A 73 -2.53 0.82 -2.48
CA VAL A 73 -4.00 0.84 -2.60
C VAL A 73 -4.54 -0.58 -2.68
N GLU A 74 -3.96 -1.45 -3.50
CA GLU A 74 -4.41 -2.83 -3.65
C GLU A 74 -4.25 -3.66 -2.37
N ARG A 75 -3.15 -3.46 -1.63
CA ARG A 75 -2.97 -4.06 -0.31
C ARG A 75 -4.07 -3.64 0.67
N THR A 76 -4.53 -2.40 0.56
CA THR A 76 -5.65 -1.88 1.35
C THR A 76 -6.96 -2.52 0.92
N LEU A 77 -7.23 -2.56 -0.39
CA LEU A 77 -8.41 -3.20 -0.97
C LEU A 77 -8.48 -4.68 -0.56
N ARG A 78 -7.38 -5.42 -0.63
CA ARG A 78 -7.32 -6.83 -0.22
C ARG A 78 -7.69 -7.01 1.26
N ALA A 79 -7.27 -6.07 2.13
CA ALA A 79 -7.63 -6.12 3.55
C ALA A 79 -9.14 -5.88 3.76
N ILE A 80 -9.71 -4.92 3.03
CA ILE A 80 -11.15 -4.61 3.05
C ILE A 80 -11.97 -5.78 2.51
N THR A 81 -11.62 -6.31 1.34
CA THR A 81 -12.28 -7.46 0.72
C THR A 81 -12.26 -8.67 1.65
N ARG A 82 -11.09 -9.00 2.23
CA ARG A 82 -10.97 -10.10 3.18
C ARG A 82 -11.85 -9.91 4.42
N PHE A 83 -11.99 -8.69 4.91
CA PHE A 83 -12.88 -8.38 6.03
C PHE A 83 -14.34 -8.73 5.68
N TYR A 84 -14.85 -8.22 4.55
CA TYR A 84 -16.22 -8.51 4.12
C TYR A 84 -16.45 -10.00 3.79
N GLU A 85 -15.50 -10.66 3.13
CA GLU A 85 -15.58 -12.10 2.86
C GLU A 85 -15.67 -12.92 4.15
N ASN A 86 -14.85 -12.60 5.15
CA ASN A 86 -14.89 -13.29 6.45
C ASN A 86 -16.20 -13.03 7.21
N CYS A 87 -16.76 -11.82 7.09
CA CYS A 87 -18.07 -11.50 7.65
C CYS A 87 -19.18 -12.31 6.96
N LYS A 88 -19.20 -12.34 5.62
CA LYS A 88 -20.16 -13.09 4.81
C LYS A 88 -20.10 -14.60 5.10
N GLN A 89 -18.91 -15.15 5.26
CA GLN A 89 -18.68 -16.57 5.56
C GLN A 89 -18.80 -16.90 7.06
N GLN A 90 -19.15 -15.92 7.90
CA GLN A 90 -19.31 -16.05 9.35
C GLN A 90 -18.12 -16.68 10.11
N LYS A 91 -16.89 -16.57 9.58
CA LYS A 91 -15.69 -17.22 10.14
C LYS A 91 -15.39 -16.75 11.58
N PRO A 92 -15.37 -17.63 12.59
CA PRO A 92 -15.02 -17.27 13.97
C PRO A 92 -13.60 -16.69 14.08
N GLY A 93 -13.41 -15.66 14.91
CA GLY A 93 -12.09 -15.06 15.21
C GLY A 93 -11.38 -14.32 14.05
N LYS A 94 -11.86 -14.43 12.80
CA LYS A 94 -11.22 -13.84 11.61
C LYS A 94 -11.94 -12.61 11.04
N LYS A 95 -13.00 -12.13 11.67
CA LYS A 95 -13.77 -10.91 11.31
C LYS A 95 -13.09 -9.60 11.78
N GLY A 96 -11.75 -9.58 11.80
CA GLY A 96 -11.01 -8.40 12.25
C GLY A 96 -11.14 -7.26 11.25
N TYR A 97 -11.62 -6.10 11.71
CA TYR A 97 -11.67 -4.88 10.92
C TYR A 97 -10.25 -4.46 10.45
N PRO A 98 -10.07 -3.95 9.22
CA PRO A 98 -8.76 -3.52 8.74
C PRO A 98 -8.13 -2.47 9.68
N LYS A 99 -6.86 -2.67 10.04
CA LYS A 99 -6.12 -1.77 10.94
C LYS A 99 -5.02 -0.99 10.20
N PHE A 100 -4.66 0.17 10.73
CA PHE A 100 -3.48 0.90 10.30
C PHE A 100 -2.20 0.09 10.53
N LYS A 101 -1.25 0.19 9.60
CA LYS A 101 0.06 -0.45 9.70
C LYS A 101 0.98 0.45 10.51
N LYS A 102 1.59 -0.11 11.55
CA LYS A 102 2.65 0.54 12.35
C LYS A 102 4.04 0.29 11.78
N HIS A 103 4.26 -0.89 11.20
CA HIS A 103 5.52 -1.27 10.58
C HIS A 103 5.27 -1.93 9.23
N SER A 104 6.01 -1.47 8.22
CA SER A 104 6.13 -2.09 6.91
C SER A 104 7.59 -2.50 6.68
N ARG A 105 7.81 -3.55 5.91
CA ARG A 105 9.14 -4.09 5.59
C ARG A 105 9.39 -4.22 4.09
N SER A 106 8.41 -3.84 3.27
CA SER A 106 8.49 -3.99 1.82
C SER A 106 7.68 -2.95 1.08
N VAL A 107 8.23 -2.55 -0.06
CA VAL A 107 7.57 -1.82 -1.14
C VAL A 107 7.65 -2.70 -2.39
N GLU A 108 6.62 -2.66 -3.23
CA GLU A 108 6.49 -3.56 -4.38
C GLU A 108 6.07 -2.76 -5.61
N TYR A 109 6.73 -3.05 -6.71
CA TYR A 109 6.52 -2.40 -8.00
C TYR A 109 6.12 -3.46 -9.04
N LYS A 110 5.10 -3.17 -9.84
CA LYS A 110 4.50 -4.17 -10.74
C LYS A 110 5.15 -4.25 -12.11
N VAL A 111 5.37 -3.09 -12.74
CA VAL A 111 5.78 -3.01 -14.15
C VAL A 111 7.07 -2.22 -14.26
N SER A 112 7.09 -0.99 -13.74
CA SER A 112 8.30 -0.19 -13.67
C SER A 112 9.09 -0.46 -12.39
N GLY A 113 10.41 -0.51 -12.49
CA GLY A 113 11.29 -0.52 -11.32
C GLY A 113 11.48 0.87 -10.72
N TRP A 114 12.18 0.88 -9.60
CA TRP A 114 12.73 2.10 -9.00
C TRP A 114 14.25 2.09 -9.17
N LYS A 115 14.83 3.25 -9.47
CA LYS A 115 16.27 3.40 -9.62
C LYS A 115 16.86 3.87 -8.29
N LEU A 116 17.70 3.01 -7.72
CA LEU A 116 18.44 3.18 -6.48
C LEU A 116 19.87 3.66 -6.72
#